data_AF-A0A0P1MX85-F1
#
_entry.id   AF-A0A0P1MX85-F1
#
_cell.length_a   1.000
_cell.length_b   1.000
_cell.length_c   1.000
_cell.angle_alpha   90.00
_cell.angle_beta   90.00
_cell.angle_gamma   90.00
#
_symmetry.space_group_name_H-M   'P 1'
#
loop_
_entity.id
_entity.type
_entity.pdbx_description
1 polymer ?
#
loop_
_entity_poly.entity_id
_entity_poly.type
_entity_poly.pdbx_seq_one_letter_code
_entity_poly.pdbx_strand_id
1 'polypeptide(L)'
;MKVENKTTQQVSKVNTNQSEARKVRLKEASENFEAIFLNFMLKSMMKISDDKNSIFGGDNFGGDVLDGIFFLEISKHLAKNGKFGIAEMIYKELEARDSKVENLNKQSEGVKKDFKTLQKNEANARKENIKKFLIQRYGVSLVDRIKKFDEIIKKASAEFNVPEELIKAVIAVESSGNVFAVSPKGAKGLMQLVDSTAEFVGVKNVWHPAENIYGGVKYLRYLLDRFNGDLKLALAGYNAGPENVEKFGGIPPFPETIEYVGKVMRYLKLFEENKTVFEDGK
;
A
#
# COMPACT_ATOMS: atom_id res chain seq x y z
N MET A 1 27.85 -34.98 -46.71
CA MET A 1 26.57 -34.33 -46.37
C MET A 1 26.19 -34.68 -44.93
N LYS A 2 25.72 -33.70 -44.14
CA LYS A 2 25.28 -33.78 -42.71
C LYS A 2 26.27 -33.25 -41.64
N VAL A 3 26.71 -31.98 -41.74
CA VAL A 3 27.21 -31.25 -40.55
C VAL A 3 26.82 -29.75 -40.59
N GLU A 4 25.59 -29.41 -40.98
CA GLU A 4 25.12 -28.00 -40.97
C GLU A 4 23.79 -27.75 -40.21
N ASN A 5 23.18 -28.77 -39.59
CA ASN A 5 21.79 -28.65 -39.11
C ASN A 5 21.56 -28.47 -37.60
N LYS A 6 22.60 -28.45 -36.75
CA LYS A 6 22.41 -28.34 -35.28
C LYS A 6 22.46 -26.90 -34.75
N THR A 7 23.31 -26.04 -35.32
CA THR A 7 23.49 -24.65 -34.84
C THR A 7 22.30 -23.76 -35.22
N THR A 8 21.77 -23.93 -36.43
CA THR A 8 20.61 -23.18 -36.96
C THR A 8 19.30 -23.51 -36.22
N GLN A 9 19.17 -24.73 -35.67
CA GLN A 9 18.02 -25.15 -34.86
C GLN A 9 18.06 -24.63 -33.41
N GLN A 10 19.24 -24.28 -32.88
CA GLN A 10 19.38 -23.71 -31.54
C GLN A 10 19.16 -22.19 -31.53
N VAL A 11 19.65 -21.49 -32.55
CA VAL A 11 19.48 -20.02 -32.69
C VAL A 11 18.03 -19.66 -33.00
N SER A 12 17.33 -20.47 -33.81
CA SER A 12 15.89 -20.28 -34.08
C SER A 12 15.05 -20.44 -32.81
N LYS A 13 15.26 -21.48 -32.02
CA LYS A 13 14.54 -21.71 -30.74
C LYS A 13 14.72 -20.58 -29.71
N VAL A 14 15.90 -19.96 -29.65
CA VAL A 14 16.17 -18.86 -28.70
C VAL A 14 15.45 -17.57 -29.11
N ASN A 15 15.38 -17.26 -30.41
CA ASN A 15 14.61 -16.10 -30.91
C ASN A 15 13.09 -16.33 -30.77
N THR A 16 12.59 -17.55 -30.98
CA THR A 16 11.17 -17.88 -30.77
C THR A 16 10.77 -17.69 -29.31
N ASN A 17 11.59 -18.15 -28.36
CA ASN A 17 11.31 -18.00 -26.92
C ASN A 17 11.37 -16.54 -26.44
N GLN A 18 12.22 -15.69 -27.02
CA GLN A 18 12.25 -14.25 -26.70
C GLN A 18 11.05 -13.50 -27.30
N SER A 19 10.62 -13.88 -28.50
CA SER A 19 9.41 -13.35 -29.14
C SER A 19 8.15 -13.71 -28.35
N GLU A 20 8.02 -14.98 -27.93
CA GLU A 20 6.89 -15.43 -27.10
C GLU A 20 6.86 -14.75 -25.74
N ALA A 21 7.99 -14.65 -25.03
CA ALA A 21 8.08 -13.94 -23.76
C ALA A 21 7.73 -12.44 -23.90
N ARG A 22 8.04 -11.83 -25.04
CA ARG A 22 7.68 -10.44 -25.35
C ARG A 22 6.18 -10.29 -25.61
N LYS A 23 5.57 -11.21 -26.38
CA LYS A 23 4.12 -11.23 -26.61
C LYS A 23 3.34 -11.36 -25.31
N VAL A 24 3.78 -12.23 -24.41
CA VAL A 24 3.18 -12.38 -23.06
C VAL A 24 3.24 -11.06 -22.29
N ARG A 25 4.39 -10.37 -22.29
CA ARG A 25 4.52 -9.06 -21.61
C ARG A 25 3.69 -7.96 -22.24
N LEU A 26 3.57 -7.92 -23.56
CA LEU A 26 2.71 -6.97 -24.26
C LEU A 26 1.25 -7.20 -23.91
N LYS A 27 0.82 -8.47 -23.87
CA LYS A 27 -0.53 -8.84 -23.46
C LYS A 27 -0.81 -8.41 -22.02
N GLU A 28 0.08 -8.73 -21.07
CA GLU A 28 -0.06 -8.28 -19.68
C GLU A 28 -0.08 -6.74 -19.56
N ALA A 29 0.74 -6.02 -20.34
CA ALA A 29 0.75 -4.57 -20.34
C ALA A 29 -0.57 -3.98 -20.85
N SER A 30 -1.14 -4.56 -21.92
CA SER A 30 -2.44 -4.16 -22.47
C SER A 30 -3.58 -4.44 -21.49
N GLU A 31 -3.58 -5.61 -20.82
CA GLU A 31 -4.56 -5.94 -19.78
C GLU A 31 -4.47 -4.98 -18.58
N ASN A 32 -3.25 -4.63 -18.14
CA ASN A 32 -3.06 -3.66 -17.08
C ASN A 32 -3.53 -2.25 -17.48
N PHE A 33 -3.32 -1.85 -18.73
CA PHE A 33 -3.83 -0.58 -19.25
C PHE A 33 -5.35 -0.55 -19.24
N GLU A 34 -6.00 -1.59 -19.75
CA GLU A 34 -7.46 -1.71 -19.72
C GLU A 34 -8.00 -1.68 -18.29
N ALA A 35 -7.34 -2.34 -17.33
CA ALA A 35 -7.71 -2.29 -15.92
C ALA A 35 -7.62 -0.86 -15.34
N ILE A 36 -6.59 -0.09 -15.70
CA ILE A 36 -6.45 1.31 -15.27
C ILE A 36 -7.59 2.15 -15.85
N PHE A 37 -7.88 1.99 -17.14
CA PHE A 37 -8.94 2.71 -17.83
C PHE A 37 -10.33 2.39 -17.26
N LEU A 38 -10.64 1.10 -17.05
CA LEU A 38 -11.89 0.66 -16.42
C LEU A 38 -12.03 1.23 -15.01
N ASN A 39 -10.95 1.24 -14.23
CA ASN A 39 -10.96 1.83 -12.90
C ASN A 39 -11.26 3.35 -12.96
N PHE A 40 -10.74 4.08 -13.93
CA PHE A 40 -11.10 5.49 -14.13
C PHE A 40 -12.57 5.65 -14.54
N MET A 41 -13.08 4.83 -15.45
CA MET A 41 -14.49 4.89 -15.86
C MET A 41 -15.44 4.58 -14.71
N LEU A 42 -15.21 3.49 -13.98
CA LEU A 42 -16.03 3.10 -12.83
C LEU A 42 -16.07 4.20 -11.78
N LYS A 43 -14.92 4.82 -11.49
CA LYS A 43 -14.84 5.97 -10.57
C LYS A 43 -15.60 7.20 -11.10
N SER A 44 -15.50 7.49 -12.39
CA SER A 44 -16.22 8.63 -13.00
C SER A 44 -17.73 8.42 -13.04
N MET A 45 -18.20 7.20 -13.31
CA MET A 45 -19.62 6.86 -13.30
C MET A 45 -20.21 6.94 -11.89
N MET A 46 -19.45 6.49 -10.90
CA MET A 46 -19.84 6.61 -9.48
C MET A 46 -19.85 8.07 -8.99
N LYS A 47 -18.91 8.90 -9.45
CA LYS A 47 -18.87 10.33 -9.08
C LYS A 47 -20.06 11.15 -9.60
N ILE A 48 -20.85 10.64 -10.55
CA ILE A 48 -22.06 11.30 -11.06
C ILE A 48 -23.28 11.05 -10.16
N SER A 49 -23.17 10.15 -9.19
CA SER A 49 -24.12 10.04 -8.07
C SER A 49 -23.45 10.60 -6.82
N ASP A 50 -23.92 11.75 -6.31
CA ASP A 50 -23.53 12.47 -5.08
C ASP A 50 -22.40 11.87 -4.21
N ASP A 51 -21.44 12.70 -3.77
CA ASP A 51 -20.29 12.33 -2.90
C ASP A 51 -20.65 11.51 -1.64
N LYS A 52 -21.94 11.41 -1.26
CA LYS A 52 -22.47 10.53 -0.21
C LYS A 52 -22.66 9.07 -0.60
N ASN A 53 -22.50 8.70 -1.88
CA ASN A 53 -22.78 7.36 -2.44
C ASN A 53 -21.51 6.54 -2.78
N SER A 54 -20.43 6.73 -2.05
CA SER A 54 -19.32 5.76 -2.07
C SER A 54 -19.81 4.41 -1.53
N ILE A 55 -19.42 3.31 -2.18
CA ILE A 55 -19.89 1.94 -1.85
C ILE A 55 -19.57 1.59 -0.39
N PHE A 56 -18.52 2.19 0.16
CA PHE A 56 -18.06 1.97 1.52
C PHE A 56 -18.09 3.24 2.41
N GLY A 57 -18.92 4.24 2.08
CA GLY A 57 -19.25 5.37 2.98
C GLY A 57 -18.25 6.53 2.95
N GLY A 58 -18.16 7.19 1.80
CA GLY A 58 -17.13 8.13 1.28
C GLY A 58 -16.65 9.32 2.11
N ASP A 59 -17.13 9.48 3.35
CA ASP A 59 -16.67 10.56 4.23
C ASP A 59 -15.76 10.07 5.38
N ASN A 60 -15.57 8.75 5.53
CA ASN A 60 -14.71 8.15 6.55
C ASN A 60 -13.50 7.44 5.94
N PHE A 61 -12.31 7.64 6.52
CA PHE A 61 -11.05 7.06 6.05
C PHE A 61 -11.08 5.52 6.15
N GLY A 62 -11.39 4.90 5.02
CA GLY A 62 -11.78 3.50 4.90
C GLY A 62 -12.62 3.31 3.64
N GLY A 63 -13.63 4.17 3.45
CA GLY A 63 -14.49 4.18 2.26
C GLY A 63 -13.69 4.37 0.98
N ASP A 64 -12.91 5.46 0.89
CA ASP A 64 -12.11 5.78 -0.30
C ASP A 64 -11.03 4.76 -0.63
N VAL A 65 -10.42 4.16 0.40
CA VAL A 65 -9.35 3.16 0.22
C VAL A 65 -9.94 1.81 -0.18
N LEU A 66 -11.04 1.39 0.45
CA LEU A 66 -11.75 0.17 0.08
C LEU A 66 -12.40 0.30 -1.29
N ASP A 67 -12.99 1.45 -1.62
CA ASP A 67 -13.45 1.77 -2.97
C ASP A 67 -12.29 1.68 -3.94
N GLY A 68 -11.15 2.29 -3.62
CA GLY A 68 -9.95 2.25 -4.44
C GLY A 68 -9.48 0.82 -4.73
N ILE A 69 -9.44 -0.05 -3.72
CA ILE A 69 -9.04 -1.46 -3.86
C ILE A 69 -10.10 -2.27 -4.60
N PHE A 70 -11.38 -2.10 -4.25
CA PHE A 70 -12.50 -2.80 -4.84
C PHE A 70 -12.63 -2.50 -6.34
N PHE A 71 -12.60 -1.22 -6.72
CA PHE A 71 -12.63 -0.82 -8.12
C PHE A 71 -11.42 -1.31 -8.88
N LEU A 72 -10.23 -1.30 -8.27
CA LEU A 72 -9.02 -1.83 -8.91
C LEU A 72 -9.14 -3.34 -9.16
N GLU A 73 -9.66 -4.11 -8.20
CA GLU A 73 -9.76 -5.56 -8.32
C GLU A 73 -10.86 -5.99 -9.31
N ILE A 74 -12.02 -5.33 -9.28
CA ILE A 74 -13.06 -5.52 -10.30
C ILE A 74 -12.50 -5.17 -11.69
N SER A 75 -11.78 -4.06 -11.81
CA SER A 75 -11.24 -3.62 -13.09
C SER A 75 -10.18 -4.58 -13.64
N LYS A 76 -9.33 -5.15 -12.77
CA LYS A 76 -8.40 -6.23 -13.16
C LYS A 76 -9.14 -7.48 -13.61
N HIS A 77 -10.20 -7.87 -12.90
CA HIS A 77 -11.00 -9.04 -13.26
C HIS A 77 -11.74 -8.83 -14.59
N LEU A 78 -12.29 -7.64 -14.82
CA LEU A 78 -12.95 -7.26 -16.07
C LEU A 78 -11.99 -7.20 -17.26
N ALA A 79 -10.79 -6.63 -17.07
CA ALA A 79 -9.75 -6.59 -18.09
C ALA A 79 -9.24 -8.00 -18.45
N LYS A 80 -8.94 -8.84 -17.46
CA LYS A 80 -8.50 -10.23 -17.69
C LYS A 80 -9.55 -11.10 -18.38
N ASN A 81 -10.82 -10.88 -18.10
CA ASN A 81 -11.91 -11.62 -18.74
C ASN A 81 -12.29 -11.06 -20.13
N GLY A 82 -11.60 -10.02 -20.61
CA GLY A 82 -11.67 -9.55 -22.01
C GLY A 82 -13.00 -8.96 -22.46
N LYS A 83 -13.89 -8.55 -21.53
CA LYS A 83 -15.26 -8.14 -21.89
C LYS A 83 -15.36 -6.81 -22.67
N PHE A 84 -14.35 -5.95 -22.60
CA PHE A 84 -14.35 -4.62 -23.25
C PHE A 84 -13.47 -4.55 -24.51
N GLY A 85 -12.55 -5.50 -24.69
CA GLY A 85 -11.79 -5.68 -25.93
C GLY A 85 -10.71 -4.64 -26.22
N ILE A 86 -10.46 -3.67 -25.33
CA ILE A 86 -9.48 -2.60 -25.55
C ILE A 86 -8.07 -3.15 -25.40
N ALA A 87 -7.82 -4.01 -24.41
CA ALA A 87 -6.52 -4.67 -24.26
C ALA A 87 -6.18 -5.51 -25.50
N GLU A 88 -7.16 -6.24 -26.03
CA GLU A 88 -7.02 -7.06 -27.22
C GLU A 88 -6.76 -6.19 -28.47
N MET A 89 -7.45 -5.06 -28.61
CA MET A 89 -7.24 -4.12 -29.71
C MET A 89 -5.84 -3.50 -29.66
N ILE A 90 -5.39 -3.05 -28.49
CA ILE A 90 -4.05 -2.49 -28.28
C ILE A 90 -2.98 -3.55 -28.50
N TYR A 91 -3.18 -4.76 -27.98
CA TYR A 91 -2.29 -5.88 -28.19
C TYR A 91 -2.13 -6.19 -29.69
N LYS A 92 -3.23 -6.30 -30.44
CA LYS A 92 -3.22 -6.55 -31.89
C LYS A 92 -2.56 -5.42 -32.67
N GLU A 93 -2.84 -4.16 -32.33
CA GLU A 93 -2.24 -2.99 -32.99
C GLU A 93 -0.72 -2.93 -32.74
N LEU A 94 -0.28 -3.23 -31.51
CA LEU A 94 1.15 -3.26 -31.16
C LEU A 94 1.87 -4.46 -31.79
N GLU A 95 1.23 -5.64 -31.85
CA GLU A 95 1.77 -6.82 -32.53
C GLU A 95 1.87 -6.60 -34.05
N ALA A 96 0.88 -5.93 -34.65
CA ALA A 96 0.89 -5.57 -36.06
C ALA A 96 2.01 -4.56 -36.40
N ARG A 97 2.30 -3.62 -35.49
CA ARG A 97 3.45 -2.69 -35.61
C ARG A 97 4.78 -3.40 -35.45
N ASP A 98 4.91 -4.34 -34.51
CA ASP A 98 6.15 -5.10 -34.29
C ASP A 98 6.48 -6.04 -35.46
N SER A 99 5.46 -6.62 -36.10
CA SER A 99 5.63 -7.42 -37.34
C SER A 99 6.25 -6.61 -38.49
N LYS A 100 6.13 -5.28 -38.45
CA LYS A 100 6.73 -4.33 -39.40
C LYS A 100 8.17 -3.97 -39.01
N VAL A 101 8.53 -4.05 -37.72
CA VAL A 101 9.86 -3.72 -37.16
C VAL A 101 10.80 -4.92 -37.18
N GLU A 102 10.29 -6.16 -37.10
CA GLU A 102 11.11 -7.39 -37.18
C GLU A 102 11.80 -7.56 -38.55
N ASN A 103 11.24 -6.98 -39.62
CA ASN A 103 11.87 -6.94 -40.95
C ASN A 103 13.05 -5.95 -41.06
N LEU A 104 13.30 -5.09 -40.08
CA LEU A 104 14.38 -4.10 -40.10
C LEU A 104 15.62 -4.48 -39.25
N ASN A 105 15.54 -5.54 -38.44
CA ASN A 105 16.58 -5.87 -37.45
C ASN A 105 17.42 -7.13 -37.79
N LYS A 106 17.91 -7.24 -39.02
CA LYS A 106 18.99 -8.20 -39.39
C LYS A 106 20.42 -7.65 -39.22
N GLN A 107 20.59 -6.45 -38.65
CA GLN A 107 21.90 -5.86 -38.37
C GLN A 107 21.94 -5.31 -36.94
N SER A 108 22.33 -6.14 -35.97
CA SER A 108 23.09 -5.76 -34.76
C SER A 108 22.97 -6.84 -33.67
N GLU A 109 23.79 -7.89 -33.77
CA GLU A 109 23.93 -8.89 -32.69
C GLU A 109 24.81 -8.41 -31.51
N GLY A 110 25.31 -7.17 -31.53
CA GLY A 110 26.19 -6.63 -30.49
C GLY A 110 25.52 -6.07 -29.24
N VAL A 111 24.21 -5.80 -29.24
CA VAL A 111 23.56 -4.97 -28.19
C VAL A 111 22.83 -5.80 -27.12
N LYS A 112 22.77 -7.13 -27.26
CA LYS A 112 21.90 -8.00 -26.44
C LYS A 112 22.35 -8.17 -24.97
N LYS A 113 23.59 -7.80 -24.61
CA LYS A 113 24.11 -8.00 -23.23
C LYS A 113 23.71 -6.87 -22.27
N ASP A 114 23.53 -5.64 -22.77
CA ASP A 114 23.13 -4.49 -21.94
C ASP A 114 21.61 -4.48 -21.65
N PHE A 115 20.83 -5.11 -22.54
CA PHE A 115 19.36 -5.14 -22.46
C PHE A 115 18.80 -5.96 -21.28
N LYS A 116 19.53 -6.98 -20.81
CA LYS A 116 19.11 -7.81 -19.67
C LYS A 116 19.29 -7.09 -18.32
N THR A 117 20.31 -6.24 -18.22
CA THR A 117 20.56 -5.40 -17.04
C THR A 117 19.55 -4.25 -16.98
N LEU A 118 19.18 -3.68 -18.15
CA LEU A 118 18.14 -2.66 -18.27
C LEU A 118 16.74 -3.16 -17.89
N GLN A 119 16.33 -4.36 -18.31
CA GLN A 119 15.00 -4.91 -17.98
C GLN A 119 14.78 -5.17 -16.48
N LYS A 120 15.82 -5.56 -15.75
CA LYS A 120 15.74 -5.78 -14.30
C LYS A 120 15.64 -4.45 -13.55
N ASN A 121 16.34 -3.43 -14.05
CA ASN A 121 16.28 -2.06 -13.54
C ASN A 121 14.95 -1.38 -13.87
N GLU A 122 14.35 -1.63 -15.03
CA GLU A 122 13.03 -1.10 -15.42
C GLU A 122 11.88 -1.70 -14.61
N ALA A 123 11.92 -2.98 -14.26
CA ALA A 123 10.89 -3.62 -13.43
C ALA A 123 10.92 -3.11 -11.97
N ASN A 124 12.13 -2.90 -11.43
CA ASN A 124 12.33 -2.29 -10.12
C ASN A 124 11.96 -0.80 -10.14
N ALA A 125 12.36 -0.06 -11.18
CA ALA A 125 11.96 1.32 -11.39
C ALA A 125 10.44 1.47 -11.59
N ARG A 126 9.76 0.50 -12.23
CA ARG A 126 8.29 0.48 -12.35
C ARG A 126 7.60 0.22 -11.02
N LYS A 127 8.09 -0.72 -10.22
CA LYS A 127 7.56 -0.96 -8.86
C LYS A 127 7.77 0.27 -7.98
N GLU A 128 8.96 0.87 -8.01
CA GLU A 128 9.28 2.15 -7.38
C GLU A 128 8.33 3.26 -7.84
N ASN A 129 8.13 3.43 -9.15
CA ASN A 129 7.27 4.49 -9.69
C ASN A 129 5.79 4.27 -9.41
N ILE A 130 5.30 3.02 -9.36
CA ILE A 130 3.92 2.71 -8.94
C ILE A 130 3.76 2.94 -7.44
N LYS A 131 4.74 2.56 -6.61
CA LYS A 131 4.75 2.84 -5.17
C LYS A 131 4.77 4.35 -4.94
N LYS A 132 5.64 5.08 -5.64
CA LYS A 132 5.76 6.54 -5.64
C LYS A 132 4.48 7.22 -6.15
N PHE A 133 3.80 6.66 -7.15
CA PHE A 133 2.51 7.16 -7.65
C PHE A 133 1.36 6.91 -6.65
N LEU A 134 1.30 5.74 -6.01
CA LEU A 134 0.30 5.43 -4.98
C LEU A 134 0.53 6.27 -3.72
N ILE A 135 1.79 6.48 -3.34
CA ILE A 135 2.18 7.44 -2.31
C ILE A 135 1.76 8.84 -2.79
N GLN A 136 2.16 9.30 -3.98
CA GLN A 136 1.83 10.66 -4.46
C GLN A 136 0.35 10.95 -4.63
N ARG A 137 -0.48 9.92 -4.85
CA ARG A 137 -1.93 10.07 -5.05
C ARG A 137 -2.78 9.75 -3.82
N TYR A 138 -2.28 8.95 -2.87
CA TYR A 138 -3.04 8.50 -1.70
C TYR A 138 -2.28 8.57 -0.35
N GLY A 139 -0.94 8.68 -0.34
CA GLY A 139 -0.09 8.53 0.85
C GLY A 139 0.94 9.63 1.15
N VAL A 140 1.28 10.53 0.22
CA VAL A 140 2.32 11.58 0.38
C VAL A 140 1.90 12.51 1.52
N SER A 141 0.64 12.95 1.54
CA SER A 141 0.21 13.84 2.62
C SER A 141 0.18 13.15 3.99
N LEU A 142 -0.13 11.85 4.07
CA LEU A 142 -0.16 11.13 5.36
C LEU A 142 1.26 10.88 5.88
N VAL A 143 2.13 10.34 5.03
CA VAL A 143 3.52 10.08 5.37
C VAL A 143 4.22 11.39 5.72
N ASP A 144 4.06 12.44 4.93
CA ASP A 144 4.67 13.75 5.21
C ASP A 144 4.12 14.39 6.49
N ARG A 145 2.82 14.22 6.79
CA ARG A 145 2.25 14.69 8.06
C ARG A 145 2.86 13.97 9.25
N ILE A 146 3.03 12.65 9.15
CA ILE A 146 3.62 11.84 10.23
C ILE A 146 5.13 12.08 10.35
N LYS A 147 5.82 12.27 9.22
CA LYS A 147 7.27 12.54 9.16
C LYS A 147 7.69 13.75 9.99
N LYS A 148 6.82 14.75 10.14
CA LYS A 148 7.03 15.90 11.04
C LYS A 148 7.30 15.50 12.49
N PHE A 149 6.88 14.31 12.90
CA PHE A 149 7.03 13.80 14.25
C PHE A 149 8.09 12.69 14.36
N ASP A 150 8.86 12.40 13.30
CA ASP A 150 9.83 11.29 13.30
C ASP A 150 10.83 11.37 14.45
N GLU A 151 11.36 12.55 14.76
CA GLU A 151 12.28 12.73 15.90
C GLU A 151 11.63 12.42 17.25
N ILE A 152 10.34 12.74 17.41
CA ILE A 152 9.58 12.44 18.63
C ILE A 152 9.28 10.94 18.68
N ILE A 153 8.83 10.36 17.56
CA ILE A 153 8.52 8.94 17.42
C ILE A 153 9.75 8.08 17.71
N LYS A 154 10.92 8.45 17.16
CA LYS A 154 12.19 7.76 17.37
C LYS A 154 12.60 7.75 18.85
N LYS A 155 12.46 8.89 19.53
CA LYS A 155 12.78 8.97 20.97
C LYS A 155 11.80 8.15 21.82
N ALA A 156 10.50 8.25 21.55
CA ALA A 156 9.49 7.46 22.24
C ALA A 156 9.67 5.95 21.98
N SER A 157 10.01 5.58 20.74
CA SER A 157 10.33 4.20 20.34
C SER A 157 11.48 3.64 21.17
N ALA A 158 12.58 4.39 21.27
CA ALA A 158 13.74 3.99 22.06
C ALA A 158 13.44 3.89 23.56
N GLU A 159 12.65 4.83 24.10
CA GLU A 159 12.33 4.88 25.53
C GLU A 159 11.41 3.73 25.98
N PHE A 160 10.39 3.42 25.19
CA PHE A 160 9.38 2.43 25.56
C PHE A 160 9.57 1.08 24.85
N ASN A 161 10.61 0.92 24.04
CA ASN A 161 10.89 -0.30 23.27
C ASN A 161 9.67 -0.75 22.43
N VAL A 162 9.16 0.17 21.62
CA VAL A 162 8.05 -0.04 20.68
C VAL A 162 8.54 0.33 19.27
N PRO A 163 8.37 -0.52 18.24
CA PRO A 163 8.85 -0.21 16.89
C PRO A 163 8.28 1.10 16.33
N GLU A 164 9.11 1.93 15.70
CA GLU A 164 8.70 3.21 15.10
C GLU A 164 7.56 3.04 14.10
N GLU A 165 7.61 1.97 13.29
CA GLU A 165 6.61 1.65 12.27
C GLU A 165 5.24 1.37 12.88
N LEU A 166 5.21 0.75 14.07
CA LEU A 166 3.98 0.52 14.80
C LEU A 166 3.41 1.82 15.36
N ILE A 167 4.26 2.70 15.89
CA ILE A 167 3.84 4.02 16.39
C ILE A 167 3.24 4.84 15.23
N LYS A 168 3.91 4.86 14.08
CA LYS A 168 3.44 5.52 12.85
C LYS A 168 2.11 4.93 12.38
N ALA A 169 1.94 3.61 12.45
CA ALA A 169 0.71 2.93 12.08
C ALA A 169 -0.47 3.29 12.99
N VAL A 170 -0.25 3.37 14.30
CA VAL A 170 -1.28 3.80 15.26
C VAL A 170 -1.66 5.27 15.00
N ILE A 171 -0.68 6.19 14.88
CA ILE A 171 -0.95 7.61 14.58
C ILE A 171 -1.75 7.76 13.27
N ALA A 172 -1.42 6.97 12.24
CA ALA A 172 -2.12 6.99 10.97
C ALA A 172 -3.61 6.65 11.12
N VAL A 173 -3.94 5.61 11.88
CA VAL A 173 -5.32 5.17 12.11
C VAL A 173 -6.07 6.13 13.03
N GLU A 174 -5.41 6.61 14.09
CA GLU A 174 -6.04 7.42 15.14
C GLU A 174 -6.36 8.85 14.68
N SER A 175 -5.42 9.50 13.99
CA SER A 175 -5.55 10.93 13.67
C SER A 175 -5.16 11.29 12.25
N SER A 176 -4.61 10.33 11.49
CA SER A 176 -3.97 10.62 10.21
C SER A 176 -2.89 11.72 10.31
N GLY A 177 -2.25 11.86 11.48
CA GLY A 177 -1.24 12.89 11.75
C GLY A 177 -1.80 14.27 12.13
N ASN A 178 -3.08 14.38 12.48
CA ASN A 178 -3.70 15.62 12.94
C ASN A 178 -3.52 15.81 14.46
N VAL A 179 -2.72 16.81 14.86
CA VAL A 179 -2.47 17.14 16.28
C VAL A 179 -3.71 17.63 17.03
N PHE A 180 -4.73 18.11 16.31
CA PHE A 180 -5.98 18.63 16.88
C PHE A 180 -7.17 17.67 16.65
N ALA A 181 -6.92 16.39 16.36
CA ALA A 181 -7.98 15.41 16.18
C ALA A 181 -8.79 15.19 17.47
N VAL A 182 -10.11 15.09 17.33
CA VAL A 182 -11.06 14.78 18.41
C VAL A 182 -12.05 13.72 17.93
N SER A 183 -12.16 12.61 18.65
CA SER A 183 -13.19 11.62 18.36
C SER A 183 -14.52 11.97 19.04
N PRO A 184 -15.65 11.39 18.57
CA PRO A 184 -16.95 11.50 19.24
C PRO A 184 -16.92 11.02 20.69
N LYS A 185 -15.99 10.11 21.04
CA LYS A 185 -15.80 9.57 22.40
C LYS A 185 -14.87 10.44 23.26
N GLY A 186 -14.44 11.60 22.76
CA GLY A 186 -13.59 12.54 23.48
C GLY A 186 -12.10 12.20 23.49
N ALA A 187 -11.65 11.27 22.63
CA ALA A 187 -10.24 10.98 22.46
C ALA A 187 -9.54 12.11 21.69
N LYS A 188 -8.31 12.46 22.07
CA LYS A 188 -7.65 13.70 21.62
C LYS A 188 -6.21 13.48 21.11
N GLY A 189 -5.84 14.28 20.11
CA GLY A 189 -4.47 14.38 19.60
C GLY A 189 -4.04 13.21 18.69
N LEU A 190 -2.72 13.10 18.49
CA LEU A 190 -2.12 12.22 17.47
C LEU A 190 -2.42 10.73 17.67
N MET A 191 -2.38 10.27 18.92
CA MET A 191 -2.64 8.88 19.32
C MET A 191 -3.98 8.71 20.05
N GLN A 192 -4.87 9.70 19.93
CA GLN A 192 -6.25 9.69 20.44
C GLN A 192 -6.36 9.18 21.89
N LEU A 193 -5.74 9.89 22.82
CA LEU A 193 -5.87 9.58 24.24
C LEU A 193 -7.19 10.11 24.77
N VAL A 194 -7.98 9.26 25.43
CA VAL A 194 -9.09 9.70 26.29
C VAL A 194 -8.54 10.19 27.64
N ASP A 195 -9.33 10.97 28.38
CA ASP A 195 -8.86 11.66 29.58
C ASP A 195 -8.34 10.69 30.66
N SER A 196 -9.01 9.56 30.88
CA SER A 196 -8.56 8.53 31.83
C SER A 196 -7.23 7.88 31.42
N THR A 197 -7.02 7.66 30.12
CA THR A 197 -5.75 7.13 29.61
C THR A 197 -4.64 8.17 29.72
N ALA A 198 -4.92 9.44 29.41
CA ALA A 198 -3.96 10.54 29.55
C ALA A 198 -3.48 10.69 31.00
N GLU A 199 -4.40 10.61 31.96
CA GLU A 199 -4.09 10.61 33.40
C GLU A 199 -3.22 9.40 33.77
N PHE A 200 -3.61 8.19 33.34
CA PHE A 200 -2.86 6.96 33.61
C PHE A 200 -1.40 7.03 33.13
N VAL A 201 -1.16 7.61 31.95
CA VAL A 201 0.20 7.72 31.39
C VAL A 201 0.97 8.97 31.82
N GLY A 202 0.30 9.91 32.50
CA GLY A 202 0.90 11.13 33.04
C GLY A 202 1.02 12.28 32.05
N VAL A 203 0.16 12.34 31.03
CA VAL A 203 0.10 13.44 30.05
C VAL A 203 -0.65 14.63 30.64
N LYS A 204 -0.03 15.81 30.58
CA LYS A 204 -0.63 17.07 31.08
C LYS A 204 -1.34 17.83 29.97
N ASN A 205 -0.77 17.82 28.76
CA ASN A 205 -1.35 18.45 27.60
C ASN A 205 -1.48 17.47 26.42
N VAL A 206 -2.68 16.94 26.22
CA VAL A 206 -3.00 16.01 25.12
C VAL A 206 -2.85 16.60 23.72
N TRP A 207 -2.76 17.93 23.58
CA TRP A 207 -2.53 18.61 22.30
C TRP A 207 -1.05 18.84 22.01
N HIS A 208 -0.18 18.71 23.02
CA HIS A 208 1.25 18.82 22.82
C HIS A 208 1.75 17.54 22.13
N PRO A 209 2.28 17.60 20.89
CA PRO A 209 2.57 16.41 20.10
C PRO A 209 3.51 15.42 20.81
N ALA A 210 4.53 15.93 21.50
CA ALA A 210 5.48 15.07 22.22
C ALA A 210 4.83 14.39 23.43
N GLU A 211 4.01 15.10 24.21
CA GLU A 211 3.34 14.48 25.36
C GLU A 211 2.34 13.42 24.89
N ASN A 212 1.54 13.73 23.86
CA ASN A 212 0.54 12.81 23.33
C ASN A 212 1.19 11.53 22.75
N ILE A 213 2.26 11.67 21.95
CA ILE A 213 3.00 10.51 21.42
C ILE A 213 3.61 9.70 22.56
N TYR A 214 4.32 10.34 23.51
CA TYR A 214 4.93 9.61 24.62
C TYR A 214 3.89 8.87 25.47
N GLY A 215 2.77 9.52 25.77
CA GLY A 215 1.66 8.90 26.50
C GLY A 215 1.04 7.73 25.75
N GLY A 216 0.75 7.88 24.45
CA GLY A 216 0.20 6.81 23.62
C GLY A 216 1.15 5.62 23.46
N VAL A 217 2.44 5.88 23.26
CA VAL A 217 3.45 4.80 23.16
C VAL A 217 3.64 4.09 24.50
N LYS A 218 3.64 4.83 25.61
CA LYS A 218 3.67 4.24 26.96
C LYS A 218 2.45 3.36 27.22
N TYR A 219 1.26 3.80 26.83
CA TYR A 219 0.05 2.99 26.95
C TYR A 219 0.10 1.74 26.06
N LEU A 220 0.60 1.89 24.82
CA LEU A 220 0.78 0.76 23.91
C LEU A 220 1.78 -0.27 24.45
N ARG A 221 2.90 0.17 25.03
CA ARG A 221 3.87 -0.71 25.71
C ARG A 221 3.20 -1.47 26.86
N TYR A 222 2.45 -0.77 27.71
CA TYR A 222 1.68 -1.37 28.79
C TYR A 222 0.74 -2.48 28.28
N LEU A 223 0.04 -2.26 27.17
CA LEU A 223 -0.85 -3.25 26.57
C LEU A 223 -0.08 -4.42 25.97
N LEU A 224 1.05 -4.18 25.30
CA LEU A 224 1.92 -5.25 24.82
C LEU A 224 2.42 -6.12 25.97
N ASP A 225 2.80 -5.53 27.11
CA ASP A 225 3.19 -6.29 28.30
C ASP A 225 2.01 -7.08 28.88
N ARG A 226 0.84 -6.44 29.01
CA ARG A 226 -0.38 -7.07 29.55
C ARG A 226 -0.83 -8.28 28.72
N PHE A 227 -0.60 -8.27 27.41
CA PHE A 227 -0.94 -9.36 26.50
C PHE A 227 0.27 -10.17 26.01
N ASN A 228 1.36 -10.23 26.80
CA ASN A 228 2.52 -11.08 26.56
C ASN A 228 3.16 -10.93 25.15
N GLY A 229 3.13 -9.72 24.61
CA GLY A 229 3.64 -9.39 23.29
C GLY A 229 2.71 -9.74 22.12
N ASP A 230 1.49 -10.23 22.37
CA ASP A 230 0.50 -10.40 21.30
C ASP A 230 0.02 -9.03 20.81
N LEU A 231 0.59 -8.62 19.68
CA LEU A 231 0.33 -7.34 19.06
C LEU A 231 -1.16 -7.14 18.73
N LYS A 232 -1.88 -8.19 18.29
CA LYS A 232 -3.29 -8.04 17.91
C LYS A 232 -4.16 -7.80 19.14
N LEU A 233 -3.86 -8.49 20.24
CA LEU A 233 -4.57 -8.28 21.51
C LEU A 233 -4.24 -6.92 22.12
N ALA A 234 -2.98 -6.48 22.04
CA ALA A 234 -2.59 -5.13 22.47
C ALA A 234 -3.32 -4.04 21.69
N LEU A 235 -3.41 -4.15 20.36
CA LEU A 235 -4.17 -3.21 19.53
C LEU A 235 -5.67 -3.26 19.80
N ALA A 236 -6.22 -4.45 20.06
CA ALA A 236 -7.61 -4.59 20.48
C ALA A 236 -7.85 -3.88 21.83
N GLY A 237 -6.93 -4.04 22.79
CA GLY A 237 -6.98 -3.37 24.08
C GLY A 237 -6.77 -1.86 24.00
N TYR A 238 -6.03 -1.39 23.00
CA TYR A 238 -5.86 0.05 22.75
C TYR A 238 -7.18 0.71 22.35
N ASN A 239 -7.95 0.06 21.46
CA ASN A 239 -9.23 0.58 20.97
C ASN A 239 -10.42 0.29 21.90
N ALA A 240 -10.51 -0.92 22.44
CA ALA A 240 -11.66 -1.38 23.21
C ALA A 240 -11.46 -1.37 24.72
N GLY A 241 -10.24 -1.09 25.20
CA GLY A 241 -9.85 -1.28 26.60
C GLY A 241 -9.42 -2.73 26.89
N PRO A 242 -8.37 -2.94 27.69
CA PRO A 242 -7.82 -4.27 27.96
C PRO A 242 -8.80 -5.18 28.71
N GLU A 243 -9.69 -4.62 29.53
CA GLU A 243 -10.69 -5.39 30.29
C GLU A 243 -11.67 -6.11 29.36
N ASN A 244 -11.99 -5.51 28.20
CA ASN A 244 -12.82 -6.18 27.20
C ASN A 244 -12.07 -7.35 26.55
N VAL A 245 -10.79 -7.18 26.23
CA VAL A 245 -9.97 -8.26 25.66
C VAL A 245 -9.90 -9.45 26.63
N GLU A 246 -9.71 -9.19 27.92
CA GLU A 246 -9.70 -10.21 28.97
C GLU A 246 -11.07 -10.88 29.12
N LYS A 247 -12.15 -10.09 29.16
CA LYS A 247 -13.52 -10.58 29.28
C LYS A 247 -13.91 -11.53 28.15
N PHE A 248 -13.48 -11.23 26.91
CA PHE A 248 -13.77 -12.05 25.74
C PHE A 248 -12.72 -13.13 25.46
N GLY A 249 -11.59 -13.14 26.18
CA GLY A 249 -10.50 -14.09 25.97
C GLY A 249 -9.81 -13.96 24.61
N GLY A 250 -9.85 -12.77 24.00
CA GLY A 250 -9.38 -12.53 22.64
C GLY A 250 -9.81 -11.16 22.12
N ILE A 251 -9.71 -10.94 20.80
CA ILE A 251 -10.23 -9.71 20.19
C ILE A 251 -11.74 -9.64 20.44
N PRO A 252 -12.26 -8.62 21.14
CA PRO A 252 -13.69 -8.49 21.38
C PRO A 252 -14.46 -8.48 20.05
N PRO A 253 -15.66 -9.09 19.99
CA PRO A 253 -16.49 -9.14 18.77
C PRO A 253 -17.16 -7.78 18.47
N PHE A 254 -16.45 -6.69 18.68
CA PHE A 254 -16.87 -5.34 18.33
C PHE A 254 -16.40 -5.03 16.90
N PRO A 255 -17.31 -4.71 15.96
CA PRO A 255 -16.93 -4.44 14.57
C PRO A 255 -15.84 -3.37 14.44
N GLU A 256 -15.94 -2.29 15.23
CA GLU A 256 -14.95 -1.20 15.30
C GLU A 256 -13.56 -1.72 15.66
N THR A 257 -13.46 -2.60 16.66
CA THR A 257 -12.17 -3.12 17.15
C THR A 257 -11.52 -4.09 16.17
N ILE A 258 -12.30 -4.97 15.55
CA ILE A 258 -11.80 -5.88 14.51
C ILE A 258 -11.27 -5.07 13.33
N GLU A 259 -12.02 -4.04 12.91
CA GLU A 259 -11.61 -3.13 11.85
C GLU A 259 -10.34 -2.35 12.22
N TYR A 260 -10.28 -1.81 13.44
CA TYR A 260 -9.14 -1.08 13.97
C TYR A 260 -7.86 -1.91 13.92
N VAL A 261 -7.88 -3.13 14.47
CA VAL A 261 -6.72 -4.04 14.43
C VAL A 261 -6.30 -4.30 12.98
N GLY A 262 -7.26 -4.59 12.10
CA GLY A 262 -6.97 -4.79 10.67
C GLY A 262 -6.35 -3.57 9.99
N LYS A 263 -6.81 -2.35 10.32
CA LYS A 263 -6.29 -1.08 9.79
C LYS A 263 -4.85 -0.85 10.25
N VAL A 264 -4.57 -0.97 11.54
CA VAL A 264 -3.22 -0.75 12.08
C VAL A 264 -2.23 -1.77 11.49
N MET A 265 -2.61 -3.04 11.38
CA MET A 265 -1.73 -4.07 10.79
C MET A 265 -1.39 -3.80 9.32
N ARG A 266 -2.32 -3.23 8.54
CA ARG A 266 -2.05 -2.83 7.15
C ARG A 266 -1.08 -1.66 7.08
N TYR A 267 -1.24 -0.67 7.95
CA TYR A 267 -0.32 0.46 8.02
C TYR A 267 1.07 0.05 8.51
N LEU A 268 1.14 -0.83 9.50
CA LEU A 268 2.40 -1.38 10.01
C LEU A 268 3.19 -2.00 8.86
N LYS A 269 2.56 -2.92 8.10
CA LYS A 269 3.18 -3.53 6.93
C LYS A 269 3.63 -2.50 5.90
N LEU A 270 2.83 -1.45 5.66
CA LEU A 270 3.20 -0.37 4.74
C LEU A 270 4.46 0.36 5.23
N PHE A 271 4.56 0.69 6.51
CA PHE A 271 5.72 1.40 7.06
C PHE A 271 6.97 0.50 7.10
N GLU A 272 6.83 -0.80 7.41
CA GLU A 272 7.92 -1.78 7.36
C GLU A 272 8.48 -1.96 5.94
N GLU A 273 7.61 -2.10 4.94
CA GLU A 273 8.00 -2.30 3.53
C GLU A 273 8.63 -1.05 2.88
N ASN A 274 8.59 0.10 3.55
CA ASN A 274 9.06 1.39 3.03
C ASN A 274 10.10 2.06 3.92
N LYS A 275 10.72 1.32 4.85
CA LYS A 275 11.70 1.85 5.80
C LYS A 275 12.77 2.74 5.15
N THR A 276 13.32 2.31 4.01
CA THR A 276 14.35 3.05 3.26
C THR A 276 13.80 4.19 2.38
N VAL A 277 12.58 4.05 1.85
CA VAL A 277 12.00 5.05 0.92
C VAL A 277 11.61 6.34 1.67
N PHE A 278 11.32 6.24 2.96
CA PHE A 278 10.89 7.39 3.78
C PHE A 278 12.03 8.08 4.54
N GLU A 279 13.16 7.39 4.75
CA GLU A 279 14.37 7.93 5.37
C GLU A 279 15.20 8.79 4.38
N ASP A 280 15.24 8.44 3.08
CA ASP A 280 16.16 9.04 2.09
C ASP A 280 15.62 10.27 1.33
N GLY A 281 14.47 10.83 1.72
CA GLY A 281 13.88 12.01 1.07
C GLY A 281 14.54 13.35 1.48
N LYS A 282 15.86 13.48 1.28
CA LYS A 282 16.55 14.79 1.23
C LYS A 282 16.47 15.39 -0.17
#